data_AF-A0A925WPL0-F1
#
_entry.id   AF-A0A925WPL0-F1
#
_cell.length_a   1.000
_cell.length_b   1.000
_cell.length_c   1.000
_cell.angle_alpha   90.00
_cell.angle_beta   90.00
_cell.angle_gamma   90.00
#
_symmetry.space_group_name_H-M   'P 1'
#
loop_
_entity.id
_entity.type
_entity.pdbx_description
1 polymer ?
#
loop_
_entity_poly.entity_id
_entity_poly.type
_entity_poly.pdbx_seq_one_letter_code
_entity_poly.pdbx_strand_id
1 'polypeptide(L)'
;MSEQLQVEALQILEVAASDLMREFEVKVPPIPVESILQKPQAGMWEEININQLTGSFLSIKDQYSPRMSMARLLAKHVINCPWGKARDLSALVKSEDDLRTFARMLIMPREMVMTMTTGARNPVVMSMNFEVPEEDAQKRLMQIAVL
;
A
#
# COMPACT_ATOMS: atom_id res chain seq x y z
N MET A 1 -11.63 0.39 -21.26
CA MET A 1 -10.52 1.29 -20.83
C MET A 1 -9.28 0.79 -21.54
N SER A 2 -8.56 1.63 -22.28
CA SER A 2 -7.36 1.18 -22.99
C SER A 2 -6.25 0.82 -21.98
N GLU A 3 -5.41 -0.15 -22.33
CA GLU A 3 -4.29 -0.63 -21.49
C GLU A 3 -3.37 0.52 -21.03
N GLN A 4 -3.14 1.47 -21.92
CA GLN A 4 -2.34 2.67 -21.65
C GLN A 4 -2.92 3.55 -20.53
N LEU A 5 -4.25 3.74 -20.48
CA LEU A 5 -4.92 4.50 -19.42
C LEU A 5 -4.83 3.78 -18.06
N GLN A 6 -4.76 2.44 -18.07
CA GLN A 6 -4.61 1.66 -16.85
C GLN A 6 -3.19 1.77 -16.28
N VAL A 7 -2.16 1.71 -17.14
CA VAL A 7 -0.77 1.91 -16.72
C VAL A 7 -0.56 3.32 -16.15
N GLU A 8 -1.12 4.34 -16.79
CA GLU A 8 -1.05 5.73 -16.30
C GLU A 8 -1.70 5.87 -14.91
N ALA A 9 -2.88 5.28 -14.69
CA ALA A 9 -3.53 5.27 -13.37
C ALA A 9 -2.66 4.59 -12.31
N LEU A 10 -2.01 3.47 -12.64
CA LEU A 10 -1.11 2.77 -11.72
C LEU A 10 0.13 3.61 -11.40
N GLN A 11 0.67 4.35 -12.37
CA GLN A 11 1.81 5.26 -12.15
C GLN A 11 1.44 6.40 -11.20
N ILE A 12 0.24 6.98 -11.34
CA ILE A 12 -0.23 8.04 -10.41
C ILE A 12 -0.37 7.48 -8.99
N LEU A 13 -0.95 6.29 -8.84
CA LEU A 13 -1.06 5.62 -7.54
C LEU A 13 0.31 5.31 -6.93
N GLU A 14 1.30 4.95 -7.74
CA GLU A 14 2.67 4.70 -7.30
C GLU A 14 3.37 5.98 -6.81
N VAL A 15 3.17 7.10 -7.52
CA VAL A 15 3.66 8.41 -7.09
C VAL A 15 3.01 8.79 -5.76
N ALA A 16 1.70 8.60 -5.61
CA ALA A 16 1.00 8.87 -4.36
C ALA A 16 1.51 8.01 -3.20
N ALA A 17 1.81 6.73 -3.45
CA ALA A 17 2.42 5.86 -2.44
C ALA A 17 3.80 6.38 -2.02
N SER A 18 4.62 6.80 -2.98
CA SER A 18 5.97 7.33 -2.73
C SER A 18 5.94 8.67 -2.00
N ASP A 19 5.01 9.57 -2.36
CA ASP A 19 4.76 10.82 -1.65
C ASP A 19 4.38 10.53 -0.19
N LEU A 20 3.46 9.59 0.04
CA LEU A 20 3.06 9.24 1.40
C LEU A 20 4.24 8.71 2.22
N MET A 21 5.11 7.87 1.64
CA MET A 21 6.31 7.42 2.34
C MET A 21 7.24 8.59 2.72
N ARG A 22 7.37 9.60 1.85
CA ARG A 22 8.15 10.81 2.14
C ARG A 22 7.54 11.64 3.27
N GLU A 23 6.23 11.87 3.25
CA GLU A 23 5.49 12.62 4.29
C GLU A 23 5.62 11.99 5.68
N PHE A 24 5.74 10.66 5.75
CA PHE A 24 5.92 9.91 6.99
C PHE A 24 7.38 9.51 7.25
N GLU A 25 8.33 10.03 6.45
CA GLU A 25 9.76 9.76 6.53
C GLU A 25 10.14 8.26 6.54
N VAL A 26 9.35 7.43 5.87
CA VAL A 26 9.58 5.99 5.77
C VAL A 26 10.58 5.74 4.64
N LYS A 27 11.78 5.27 5.01
CA LYS A 27 12.91 5.09 4.07
C LYS A 27 13.23 3.64 3.73
N VAL A 28 12.84 2.72 4.61
CA VAL A 28 13.12 1.29 4.47
C VAL A 28 11.92 0.47 4.98
N PRO A 29 11.72 -0.74 4.46
CA PRO A 29 10.75 -1.66 5.02
C PRO A 29 11.22 -2.22 6.39
N PRO A 30 10.28 -2.74 7.19
CA PRO A 30 8.86 -2.86 6.89
C PRO A 30 8.10 -1.54 7.11
N ILE A 31 7.12 -1.25 6.25
CA ILE A 31 6.38 0.04 6.30
C ILE A 31 5.49 0.09 7.55
N PRO A 32 5.61 1.10 8.44
CA PRO A 32 4.94 1.11 9.74
C PRO A 32 3.46 1.50 9.64
N VAL A 33 2.64 0.63 9.02
CA VAL A 33 1.23 0.89 8.67
C VAL A 33 0.39 1.34 9.87
N GLU A 34 0.56 0.70 11.02
CA GLU A 34 -0.15 1.02 12.26
C GLU A 34 0.18 2.43 12.73
N SER A 35 1.46 2.81 12.71
CA SER A 35 1.90 4.14 13.11
C SER A 35 1.41 5.21 12.15
N ILE A 36 1.42 4.94 10.84
CA ILE A 36 0.87 5.85 9.82
C ILE A 36 -0.62 6.07 10.08
N LEU A 37 -1.39 5.00 10.30
CA LEU A 37 -2.82 5.06 10.58
C LEU A 37 -3.16 5.85 11.86
N GLN A 38 -2.39 5.64 12.93
CA GLN A 38 -2.60 6.29 14.22
C GLN A 38 -2.13 7.74 14.24
N LYS A 39 -1.10 8.10 13.47
CA LYS A 39 -0.46 9.41 13.55
C LYS A 39 -0.50 10.13 12.20
N PRO A 40 -1.69 10.42 11.64
CA PRO A 40 -1.81 11.13 10.37
C PRO A 40 -1.17 12.53 10.45
N GLN A 41 -0.60 12.99 9.33
CA GLN A 41 -0.15 14.38 9.21
C GLN A 41 -1.35 15.34 9.13
N ALA A 42 -1.10 16.63 9.42
CA ALA A 42 -2.12 17.65 9.34
C ALA A 42 -2.79 17.68 7.95
N GLY A 43 -4.13 17.73 7.92
CA GLY A 43 -4.90 17.73 6.68
C GLY A 43 -5.11 16.34 6.04
N MET A 44 -4.74 15.26 6.73
CA MET A 44 -5.06 13.89 6.33
C MET A 44 -6.35 13.39 7.00
N TRP A 45 -6.37 12.15 7.51
CA TRP A 45 -7.51 11.57 8.22
C TRP A 45 -7.44 11.85 9.73
N GLU A 46 -8.52 11.51 10.45
CA GLU A 46 -8.53 11.53 11.92
C GLU A 46 -7.77 10.31 12.47
N GLU A 47 -7.05 10.48 13.57
CA GLU A 47 -6.35 9.40 14.26
C GLU A 47 -7.28 8.19 14.52
N ILE A 48 -6.80 7.01 14.14
CA ILE A 48 -7.57 5.77 14.26
C ILE A 48 -7.10 4.98 15.46
N ASN A 49 -8.03 4.67 16.37
CA ASN A 49 -7.76 3.72 17.43
C ASN A 49 -7.79 2.28 16.91
N ILE A 50 -6.62 1.74 16.57
CA ILE A 50 -6.48 0.37 16.06
C ILE A 50 -6.93 -0.70 17.05
N ASN A 51 -6.97 -0.43 18.36
CA ASN A 51 -7.47 -1.37 19.37
C ASN A 51 -8.98 -1.61 19.26
N GLN A 52 -9.70 -0.74 18.53
CA GLN A 52 -11.14 -0.88 18.30
C GLN A 52 -11.46 -1.60 16.98
N LEU A 53 -10.44 -1.95 16.18
CA LEU A 53 -10.63 -2.75 14.96
C LEU A 53 -10.95 -4.19 15.38
N THR A 54 -12.23 -4.55 15.31
CA THR A 54 -12.74 -5.86 15.75
C THR A 54 -12.21 -7.00 14.88
N GLY A 55 -12.14 -8.20 15.47
CA GLY A 55 -11.50 -9.40 14.89
C GLY A 55 -12.08 -9.92 13.57
N SER A 56 -13.16 -9.35 13.01
CA SER A 56 -13.68 -9.74 11.69
C SER A 56 -12.87 -9.14 10.52
N PHE A 57 -12.01 -8.14 10.79
CA PHE A 57 -11.21 -7.47 9.78
C PHE A 57 -9.89 -8.19 9.45
N LEU A 58 -9.37 -8.97 10.40
CA LEU A 58 -8.07 -9.62 10.30
C LEU A 58 -8.24 -11.04 9.76
N SER A 59 -7.77 -11.26 8.53
CA SER A 59 -7.62 -12.61 7.99
C SER A 59 -6.50 -13.33 8.74
N ILE A 60 -6.71 -14.60 9.12
CA ILE A 60 -5.74 -15.43 9.86
C ILE A 60 -5.16 -16.53 8.96
N LYS A 61 -5.22 -16.36 7.63
CA LYS A 61 -4.70 -17.36 6.67
C LYS A 61 -3.17 -17.47 6.69
N ASP A 62 -2.47 -16.37 6.98
CA ASP A 62 -1.02 -16.24 6.97
C ASP A 62 -0.60 -15.25 8.08
N GLN A 63 0.61 -15.40 8.64
CA GLN A 63 1.12 -14.54 9.72
C GLN A 63 1.14 -13.04 9.36
N TYR A 64 1.29 -12.71 8.07
CA TYR A 64 1.30 -11.34 7.56
C TYR A 64 -0.07 -10.87 7.03
N SER A 65 -1.08 -11.75 7.04
CA SER A 65 -2.46 -11.39 6.62
C SER A 65 -3.05 -10.20 7.41
N PRO A 66 -2.88 -10.11 8.76
CA PRO A 66 -3.35 -8.96 9.52
C PRO A 66 -2.77 -7.63 9.03
N ARG A 67 -1.47 -7.60 8.69
CA ARG A 67 -0.79 -6.40 8.20
C ARG A 67 -1.34 -5.95 6.85
N MET A 68 -1.64 -6.89 5.95
CA MET A 68 -2.30 -6.55 4.69
C MET A 68 -3.73 -6.06 4.87
N SER A 69 -4.46 -6.56 5.87
CA SER A 69 -5.75 -5.95 6.26
C SER A 69 -5.55 -4.49 6.68
N MET A 70 -4.57 -4.21 7.54
CA MET A 70 -4.24 -2.84 7.94
C MET A 70 -3.82 -1.95 6.76
N ALA A 71 -3.04 -2.47 5.81
CA ALA A 71 -2.66 -1.75 4.61
C ALA A 71 -3.89 -1.37 3.75
N ARG A 72 -4.89 -2.24 3.66
CA ARG A 72 -6.17 -1.92 2.99
C ARG A 72 -6.97 -0.87 3.76
N LEU A 73 -6.94 -0.89 5.09
CA LEU A 73 -7.56 0.17 5.89
C LEU A 73 -6.86 1.51 5.60
N LEU A 74 -5.54 1.54 5.65
CA LEU A 74 -4.74 2.72 5.32
C LEU A 74 -5.08 3.26 3.94
N ALA A 75 -5.10 2.39 2.92
CA ALA A 75 -5.49 2.79 1.56
C ALA A 75 -6.87 3.47 1.53
N LYS A 76 -7.88 2.91 2.23
CA LYS A 76 -9.22 3.52 2.31
C LYS A 76 -9.18 4.92 2.94
N HIS A 77 -8.40 5.12 4.01
CA HIS A 77 -8.29 6.44 4.64
C HIS A 77 -7.54 7.44 3.77
N VAL A 78 -6.43 7.03 3.16
CA VAL A 78 -5.63 7.86 2.24
C VAL A 78 -6.47 8.31 1.05
N ILE A 79 -7.24 7.41 0.42
CA ILE A 79 -8.07 7.75 -0.75
C ILE A 79 -9.14 8.80 -0.41
N ASN A 80 -9.73 8.73 0.79
CA ASN A 80 -10.91 9.52 1.14
C ASN A 80 -10.62 10.80 1.95
N CYS A 81 -9.38 10.97 2.44
CA CYS A 81 -8.97 12.16 3.18
C CYS A 81 -8.72 13.37 2.23
N PRO A 82 -8.62 14.60 2.76
CA PRO A 82 -8.35 15.78 1.94
C PRO A 82 -7.07 15.66 1.10
N TRP A 83 -5.99 15.09 1.67
CA TRP A 83 -4.72 14.86 0.95
C TRP A 83 -4.88 13.97 -0.29
N GLY A 84 -5.67 12.90 -0.20
CA GLY A 84 -5.92 11.99 -1.33
C GLY A 84 -6.93 12.55 -2.33
N LYS A 85 -7.96 13.27 -1.87
CA LYS A 85 -8.91 13.97 -2.74
C LYS A 85 -8.22 15.04 -3.58
N ALA A 86 -7.25 15.76 -3.03
CA ALA A 86 -6.45 16.74 -3.77
C ALA A 86 -5.59 16.12 -4.90
N ARG A 87 -5.43 14.80 -4.90
CA ARG A 87 -4.70 14.01 -5.90
C ARG A 87 -5.62 13.13 -6.75
N ASP A 88 -6.95 13.35 -6.66
CA ASP A 88 -7.98 12.56 -7.36
C ASP A 88 -7.89 11.04 -7.15
N LEU A 89 -7.34 10.57 -6.02
CA LEU A 89 -7.14 9.14 -5.78
C LEU A 89 -8.47 8.36 -5.78
N SER A 90 -9.56 8.96 -5.31
CA SER A 90 -10.89 8.35 -5.34
C SER A 90 -11.43 8.15 -6.74
N ALA A 91 -10.96 8.93 -7.72
CA ALA A 91 -11.33 8.75 -9.13
C ALA A 91 -10.53 7.63 -9.79
N LEU A 92 -9.38 7.24 -9.23
CA LEU A 92 -8.53 6.16 -9.74
C LEU A 92 -8.87 4.81 -9.11
N VAL A 93 -9.21 4.78 -7.82
CA VAL A 93 -9.56 3.56 -7.09
C VAL A 93 -11.07 3.35 -7.09
N LYS A 94 -11.58 2.64 -8.10
CA LYS A 94 -13.03 2.45 -8.30
C LYS A 94 -13.54 1.08 -7.85
N SER A 95 -12.64 0.12 -7.70
CA SER A 95 -12.97 -1.26 -7.33
C SER A 95 -12.19 -1.74 -6.12
N GLU A 96 -12.65 -2.85 -5.54
CA GLU A 96 -11.92 -3.54 -4.47
C GLU A 96 -10.55 -4.07 -4.94
N ASP A 97 -10.41 -4.39 -6.23
CA ASP A 97 -9.13 -4.82 -6.82
C ASP A 97 -8.14 -3.66 -6.97
N ASP A 98 -8.63 -2.47 -7.34
CA ASP A 98 -7.82 -1.25 -7.33
C ASP A 98 -7.37 -0.92 -5.91
N LEU A 99 -8.26 -1.06 -4.92
CA LEU A 99 -7.93 -0.82 -3.52
C LEU A 99 -6.84 -1.78 -3.03
N ARG A 100 -6.94 -3.07 -3.35
CA ARG A 100 -5.91 -4.07 -3.03
C ARG A 100 -4.59 -3.76 -3.71
N THR A 101 -4.64 -3.26 -4.94
CA THR A 101 -3.46 -2.83 -5.69
C THR A 101 -2.78 -1.65 -5.02
N PHE A 102 -3.55 -0.61 -4.66
CA PHE A 102 -3.01 0.54 -3.97
C PHE A 102 -2.47 0.19 -2.59
N ALA A 103 -3.16 -0.68 -1.82
CA ALA A 103 -2.66 -1.18 -0.56
C ALA A 103 -1.29 -1.90 -0.69
N ARG A 104 -1.09 -2.70 -1.74
CA ARG A 104 0.22 -3.30 -2.05
C ARG A 104 1.27 -2.25 -2.38
N MET A 105 0.92 -1.19 -3.12
CA MET A 105 1.86 -0.09 -3.42
C MET A 105 2.28 0.65 -2.16
N LEU A 106 1.36 0.88 -1.20
CA LEU A 106 1.67 1.56 0.06
C LEU A 106 2.64 0.76 0.94
N ILE A 107 2.48 -0.56 1.02
CA ILE A 107 3.30 -1.42 1.87
C ILE A 107 4.54 -1.99 1.17
N MET A 108 4.55 -2.02 -0.16
CA MET A 108 5.71 -2.37 -1.01
C MET A 108 5.91 -1.31 -2.10
N PRO A 109 6.34 -0.09 -1.75
CA PRO A 109 6.56 0.99 -2.73
C PRO A 109 7.62 0.59 -3.75
N ARG A 110 7.41 0.94 -5.03
CA ARG A 110 8.29 0.57 -6.14
C ARG A 110 9.71 1.01 -5.85
N GLU A 111 9.91 2.25 -5.37
CA GLU A 111 11.23 2.78 -5.04
C GLU A 111 12.01 1.84 -4.10
N MET A 112 11.36 1.31 -3.05
CA MET A 112 11.98 0.38 -2.09
C MET A 112 12.17 -1.03 -2.64
N VAL A 113 11.24 -1.54 -3.46
CA VAL A 113 11.45 -2.83 -4.14
C VAL A 113 12.63 -2.73 -5.11
N MET A 114 12.80 -1.58 -5.75
CA MET A 114 13.89 -1.34 -6.70
C MET A 114 15.25 -1.16 -6.02
N THR A 115 15.33 -0.89 -4.72
CA THR A 115 16.61 -0.93 -3.99
C THR A 115 17.08 -2.34 -3.68
N MET A 116 16.20 -3.34 -3.77
CA MET A 116 16.59 -4.75 -3.63
C MET A 116 17.41 -5.22 -4.83
N THR A 117 18.35 -6.16 -4.59
CA THR A 117 19.08 -6.83 -5.66
C THR A 117 18.13 -7.67 -6.52
N THR A 118 18.48 -7.93 -7.78
CA THR A 118 17.65 -8.73 -8.68
C THR A 118 17.31 -10.11 -8.10
N GLY A 119 18.27 -10.78 -7.44
CA GLY A 119 18.05 -12.07 -6.79
C GLY A 119 17.11 -12.02 -5.58
N ALA A 120 17.02 -10.87 -4.91
CA ALA A 120 16.13 -10.64 -3.77
C ALA A 120 14.70 -10.23 -4.18
N ARG A 121 14.46 -9.88 -5.46
CA ARG A 121 13.13 -9.56 -6.00
C ARG A 121 12.35 -10.83 -6.36
N ASN A 122 12.13 -11.67 -5.37
CA ASN A 122 11.29 -12.86 -5.45
C ASN A 122 10.24 -12.85 -4.32
N PRO A 123 9.11 -13.57 -4.47
CA PRO A 123 8.01 -13.49 -3.52
C PRO A 123 8.41 -13.82 -2.07
N VAL A 124 9.25 -14.84 -1.86
CA VAL A 124 9.68 -15.29 -0.52
C VAL A 124 10.48 -14.20 0.18
N VAL A 125 11.51 -13.66 -0.47
CA VAL A 125 12.38 -12.64 0.13
C VAL A 125 11.61 -11.32 0.32
N MET A 126 10.74 -10.95 -0.62
CA MET A 126 9.89 -9.77 -0.47
C MET A 126 8.88 -9.91 0.67
N SER A 127 8.25 -11.08 0.81
CA SER A 127 7.35 -11.40 1.93
C SER A 127 8.03 -11.17 3.27
N MET A 128 9.25 -11.70 3.44
CA MET A 128 10.02 -11.52 4.67
C MET A 128 10.47 -10.07 4.89
N ASN A 129 10.93 -9.39 3.83
CA ASN A 129 11.49 -8.05 3.94
C ASN A 129 10.43 -6.97 4.19
N PHE A 130 9.26 -7.09 3.56
CA PHE A 130 8.14 -6.14 3.69
C PHE A 130 7.07 -6.59 4.69
N GLU A 131 7.20 -7.80 5.24
CA GLU A 131 6.26 -8.43 6.18
C GLU A 131 4.84 -8.53 5.60
N VAL A 132 4.73 -9.08 4.39
CA VAL A 132 3.46 -9.28 3.66
C VAL A 132 3.28 -10.72 3.23
N PRO A 133 2.05 -11.22 3.02
CA PRO A 133 1.83 -12.55 2.46
C PRO A 133 2.53 -12.72 1.11
N GLU A 134 3.07 -13.92 0.87
CA GLU A 134 3.81 -14.23 -0.35
C GLU A 134 3.00 -14.00 -1.62
N GLU A 135 1.69 -14.31 -1.59
CA GLU A 135 0.78 -14.06 -2.72
C GLU A 135 0.70 -12.57 -3.08
N ASP A 136 0.72 -11.67 -2.10
CA ASP A 136 0.70 -10.23 -2.34
C ASP A 136 2.05 -9.74 -2.86
N ALA A 137 3.17 -10.28 -2.36
CA ALA A 137 4.50 -10.02 -2.90
C ALA A 137 4.62 -10.46 -4.37
N GLN A 138 4.08 -11.63 -4.72
CA GLN A 138 4.02 -12.12 -6.09
C GLN A 138 3.21 -11.18 -7.00
N LYS A 139 2.00 -10.80 -6.57
CA LYS A 139 1.17 -9.83 -7.32
C LYS A 139 1.89 -8.50 -7.49
N ARG A 140 2.63 -8.06 -6.48
CA ARG A 140 3.39 -6.81 -6.55
C ARG A 140 4.51 -6.86 -7.58
N LEU A 141 5.25 -7.96 -7.66
CA LEU A 141 6.27 -8.15 -8.70
C LEU A 141 5.69 -8.08 -10.11
N MET A 142 4.53 -8.70 -10.33
CA MET A 142 3.82 -8.63 -11.61
C MET A 142 3.40 -7.18 -11.96
N GLN A 143 2.93 -6.42 -10.96
CA GLN A 143 2.56 -5.01 -11.14
C GLN A 143 3.77 -4.14 -11.47
N ILE A 144 4.92 -4.36 -10.83
CA ILE A 144 6.14 -3.59 -11.11
C ILE A 144 6.67 -3.89 -12.52
N ALA A 145 6.48 -5.10 -13.05
CA ALA A 145 6.92 -5.47 -14.39
C ALA A 145 6.18 -4.71 -15.52
N VAL A 146 5.01 -4.11 -15.23
CA VAL A 146 4.21 -3.34 -16.20
C VAL A 146 4.23 -1.83 -15.94
N LEU A 147 4.95 -1.38 -14.91
CA LEU A 147 5.09 0.03 -14.48
C LEU A 147 6.41 0.64 -14.93
#